data_AF-A0A529NSM8-F1
#
_entry.id   AF-A0A529NSM8-F1
#
_cell.length_a   1.000
_cell.length_b   1.000
_cell.length_c   1.000
_cell.angle_alpha   90.00
_cell.angle_beta   90.00
_cell.angle_gamma   90.00
#
_symmetry.space_group_name_H-M   'P 1'
#
loop_
_entity.id
_entity.type
_entity.pdbx_description
1 polymer ?
#
loop_
_entity_poly.entity_id
_entity_poly.type
_entity_poly.pdbx_seq_one_letter_code
_entity_poly.pdbx_strand_id
1 'polypeptide(L)'
;MTSHRPPASLGFLELERGLAPGEKPPQTYPGSLLNPDTYDFPIIIETVEGAWADRVIRGDPSLEPAYVTSAQRLVERGAVAVIANCGFAIRHQAAVAASVNVPVALSSLLLIPTLLRQLPPGAKLAVLTADSTHCSEGLFGIDDPAERARIVVGGIEGGKLLD
;
A
#
# COMPACT_ATOMS: atom_id res chain seq x y z
N MET A 1 35.51 13.71 -6.75
CA MET A 1 34.10 13.99 -6.41
C MET A 1 33.53 12.75 -5.76
N THR A 2 33.44 12.72 -4.43
CA THR A 2 32.75 11.64 -3.72
C THR A 2 31.26 11.76 -4.05
N SER A 3 30.76 10.83 -4.87
CA SER A 3 29.33 10.65 -5.11
C SER A 3 28.65 10.47 -3.76
N HIS A 4 27.97 11.51 -3.28
CA HIS A 4 27.23 11.45 -2.03
C HIS A 4 25.95 10.69 -2.33
N ARG A 5 26.01 9.36 -2.25
CA ARG A 5 24.83 8.52 -2.41
C ARG A 5 23.86 8.87 -1.26
N PRO A 6 22.60 9.24 -1.54
CA PRO A 6 21.63 9.47 -0.50
C PRO A 6 21.49 8.22 0.39
N PRO A 7 21.23 8.38 1.70
CA PRO A 7 21.10 7.24 2.60
C PRO A 7 19.95 6.33 2.13
N ALA A 8 20.19 5.02 2.18
CA ALA A 8 19.19 4.02 1.83
C ALA A 8 17.92 4.25 2.65
N SER A 9 16.80 4.49 1.97
CA SER A 9 15.53 4.86 2.59
C SER A 9 14.41 3.88 2.22
N LEU A 10 13.41 3.73 3.08
CA LEU A 10 12.15 3.08 2.71
C LEU A 10 11.21 4.10 2.06
N GLY A 11 10.75 3.82 0.86
CA GLY A 11 9.83 4.69 0.11
C GLY A 11 8.37 4.37 0.40
N PHE A 12 7.58 5.40 0.70
CA PHE A 12 6.13 5.31 0.89
C PHE A 12 5.39 6.06 -0.22
N LEU A 13 4.55 5.33 -0.94
CA LEU A 13 3.50 5.91 -1.77
C LEU A 13 2.33 6.29 -0.85
N GLU A 14 2.03 7.58 -0.78
CA GLU A 14 0.95 8.12 0.04
C GLU A 14 -0.25 8.53 -0.81
N LEU A 15 -1.46 8.16 -0.37
CA LEU A 15 -2.70 8.71 -0.93
C LEU A 15 -2.76 10.23 -0.84
N GLU A 16 -3.32 10.85 -1.87
CA GLU A 16 -3.64 12.27 -1.83
C GLU A 16 -4.78 12.53 -0.84
N ARG A 17 -4.56 13.48 0.08
CA ARG A 17 -5.51 13.81 1.16
C ARG A 17 -6.48 14.94 0.80
N GLY A 18 -6.38 15.54 -0.38
CA GLY A 18 -7.24 16.62 -0.83
C GLY A 18 -7.20 17.88 0.05
N LEU A 19 -6.08 18.10 0.75
CA LEU A 19 -5.90 19.26 1.64
C LEU A 19 -5.96 20.56 0.85
N ALA A 20 -6.58 21.59 1.44
CA ALA A 20 -6.59 22.91 0.82
C ALA A 20 -5.16 23.47 0.70
N PRO A 21 -4.87 24.35 -0.27
CA PRO A 21 -3.55 24.98 -0.37
C PRO A 21 -3.11 25.62 0.95
N GLY A 22 -1.97 25.18 1.49
CA GLY A 22 -1.42 25.67 2.76
C GLY A 22 -1.93 24.97 4.02
N GLU A 23 -2.91 24.07 3.89
CA GLU A 23 -3.35 23.20 4.98
C GLU A 23 -2.28 22.13 5.24
N LYS A 24 -1.97 21.93 6.52
CA LYS A 24 -0.97 20.94 6.93
C LYS A 24 -1.66 19.60 7.15
N PRO A 25 -1.04 18.49 6.72
CA PRO A 25 -1.54 17.18 7.08
C PRO A 25 -1.59 17.03 8.62
N PRO A 26 -2.51 16.19 9.13
CA PRO A 26 -2.59 15.90 10.55
C PRO A 26 -1.22 15.49 11.10
N GLN A 27 -0.91 15.95 12.32
CA GLN A 27 0.31 15.54 12.98
C GLN A 27 0.34 14.02 13.12
N THR A 28 1.44 13.41 12.70
CA THR A 28 1.69 11.99 12.92
C THR A 28 2.42 11.81 14.25
N TYR A 29 2.18 10.70 14.93
CA TYR A 29 2.83 10.36 16.20
C TYR A 29 3.75 9.15 16.03
N PRO A 30 4.82 8.99 16.84
CA PRO A 30 5.63 7.78 16.83
C PRO A 30 4.75 6.51 16.91
N GLY A 31 5.01 5.54 16.04
CA GLY A 31 4.15 4.37 15.81
C GLY A 31 3.20 4.52 14.61
N SER A 32 3.00 5.74 14.09
CA SER A 32 2.27 5.96 12.84
C SER A 32 3.13 5.59 11.64
N LEU A 33 2.52 4.95 10.64
CA LEU A 33 3.21 4.47 9.43
C LEU A 33 4.06 5.53 8.74
N LEU A 34 3.59 6.78 8.69
CA LEU A 34 4.24 7.89 7.98
C LEU A 34 5.01 8.83 8.92
N ASN A 35 5.18 8.48 10.18
CA ASN A 35 6.04 9.23 11.09
C ASN A 35 7.49 8.70 10.97
N PRO A 36 8.49 9.56 10.64
CA PRO A 36 9.89 9.15 10.59
C PRO A 36 10.44 8.56 11.89
N ASP A 37 9.97 9.03 13.05
CA ASP A 37 10.38 8.57 14.38
C ASP A 37 9.87 7.15 14.70
N THR A 38 9.03 6.56 13.84
CA THR A 38 8.60 5.16 13.95
C THR A 38 9.71 4.17 13.59
N TYR A 39 10.74 4.59 12.86
CA TYR A 39 11.72 3.69 12.27
C TYR A 39 13.15 4.07 12.66
N ASP A 40 14.00 3.07 12.86
CA ASP A 40 15.45 3.25 13.06
C ASP A 40 16.20 3.48 11.73
N PHE A 41 15.48 3.67 10.63
CA PHE A 41 16.01 3.92 9.29
C PHE A 41 15.24 5.05 8.59
N PRO A 42 15.85 5.74 7.62
CA PRO A 42 15.20 6.85 6.93
C PRO A 42 13.99 6.39 6.11
N ILE A 43 12.93 7.20 6.11
CA ILE A 43 11.80 7.04 5.21
C ILE A 43 11.68 8.25 4.30
N ILE A 44 11.21 8.04 3.07
CA ILE A 44 10.83 9.11 2.15
C ILE A 44 9.42 8.85 1.63
N ILE A 45 8.64 9.93 1.55
CA ILE A 45 7.24 9.87 1.16
C ILE A 45 7.08 10.56 -0.20
N GLU A 46 6.24 9.99 -1.05
CA GLU A 46 5.78 10.57 -2.31
C GLU A 46 4.26 10.43 -2.37
N THR A 47 3.56 11.55 -2.45
CA THR A 47 2.12 11.55 -2.70
C THR A 47 1.84 11.12 -4.13
N VAL A 48 0.91 10.19 -4.32
CA VAL A 48 0.47 9.76 -5.65
C VAL A 48 -0.63 10.72 -6.12
N GLU A 49 -0.33 11.53 -7.12
CA GLU A 49 -1.26 12.52 -7.67
C GLU A 49 -2.55 11.87 -8.17
N GLY A 50 -3.70 12.41 -7.78
CA GLY A 50 -5.01 11.89 -8.11
C GLY A 50 -5.44 10.66 -7.32
N ALA A 51 -4.58 10.05 -6.50
CA ALA A 51 -4.87 8.86 -5.71
C ALA A 51 -5.65 9.17 -4.42
N TRP A 52 -6.88 9.65 -4.60
CA TRP A 52 -7.81 9.92 -3.51
C TRP A 52 -8.38 8.59 -3.00
N ALA A 53 -8.64 8.47 -1.69
CA ALA A 53 -9.05 7.21 -1.07
C ALA A 53 -10.22 6.52 -1.80
N ASP A 54 -11.27 7.27 -2.16
CA ASP A 54 -12.42 6.72 -2.90
C ASP A 54 -12.02 6.16 -4.29
N ARG A 55 -11.17 6.87 -5.04
CA ARG A 55 -10.69 6.40 -6.36
C ARG A 55 -9.84 5.14 -6.25
N VAL A 56 -8.93 5.10 -5.26
CA VAL A 56 -8.05 3.95 -5.04
C VAL A 56 -8.84 2.73 -4.56
N ILE A 57 -9.77 2.91 -3.63
CA ILE A 57 -10.64 1.83 -3.12
C ILE A 57 -11.51 1.28 -4.24
N ARG A 58 -12.15 2.14 -5.04
CA ARG A 58 -12.94 1.72 -6.22
C ARG A 58 -12.11 1.06 -7.31
N GLY A 59 -10.79 1.26 -7.30
CA GLY A 59 -9.86 0.66 -8.26
C GLY A 59 -9.85 1.36 -9.60
N ASP A 60 -9.83 2.69 -9.61
CA ASP A 60 -9.71 3.49 -10.83
C ASP A 60 -8.42 3.14 -11.60
N PRO A 61 -8.53 2.54 -12.81
CA PRO A 61 -7.36 2.08 -13.56
C PRO A 61 -6.50 3.24 -14.09
N SER A 62 -7.05 4.46 -14.19
CA SER A 62 -6.30 5.63 -14.66
C SER A 62 -5.21 6.09 -13.70
N LEU A 63 -5.16 5.55 -12.47
CA LEU A 63 -4.15 5.87 -11.47
C LEU A 63 -2.81 5.14 -11.69
N GLU A 64 -2.76 4.09 -12.50
CA GLU A 64 -1.55 3.30 -12.69
C GLU A 64 -0.32 4.13 -13.11
N PRO A 65 -0.41 5.05 -14.10
CA PRO A 65 0.73 5.88 -14.48
C PRO A 65 1.24 6.77 -13.34
N ALA A 66 0.34 7.26 -12.48
CA ALA A 66 0.71 8.07 -11.33
C ALA A 66 1.48 7.24 -10.29
N TYR A 67 1.00 6.03 -9.98
CA TYR A 67 1.70 5.09 -9.09
C TYR A 67 3.10 4.74 -9.61
N VAL A 68 3.23 4.44 -10.90
CA VAL A 68 4.51 4.15 -11.56
C VAL A 68 5.47 5.34 -11.45
N THR A 69 5.01 6.54 -11.82
CA THR A 69 5.83 7.76 -11.79
C THR A 69 6.29 8.09 -10.37
N SER A 70 5.39 8.01 -9.38
CA SER A 70 5.72 8.26 -7.98
C SER A 70 6.73 7.25 -7.43
N ALA A 71 6.62 5.96 -7.79
CA ALA A 71 7.59 4.95 -7.38
C ALA A 71 8.99 5.19 -7.97
N GLN A 72 9.06 5.59 -9.24
CA GLN A 72 10.33 5.95 -9.89
C GLN A 72 10.99 7.13 -9.18
N ARG A 73 10.23 8.19 -8.86
CA ARG A 73 10.73 9.34 -8.08
C ARG A 73 11.27 8.94 -6.71
N LEU A 74 10.58 8.03 -6.00
CA LEU A 74 11.09 7.50 -4.73
C LEU A 74 12.46 6.84 -4.91
N VAL A 75 12.62 6.00 -5.94
CA VAL A 75 13.89 5.31 -6.22
C VAL A 75 14.99 6.28 -6.63
N GLU A 76 14.69 7.29 -7.45
CA GLU A 76 15.62 8.37 -7.82
C GLU A 76 16.11 9.13 -6.57
N ARG A 77 15.22 9.32 -5.58
CA ARG A 77 15.52 9.96 -4.30
C ARG A 77 16.23 9.05 -3.29
N GLY A 78 16.50 7.79 -3.64
CA GLY A 78 17.26 6.85 -2.81
C GLY A 78 16.46 5.77 -2.09
N ALA A 79 15.19 5.55 -2.46
CA ALA A 79 14.43 4.42 -1.93
C ALA A 79 15.07 3.09 -2.35
N VAL A 80 15.32 2.22 -1.39
CA VAL A 80 15.83 0.85 -1.61
C VAL A 80 14.72 -0.21 -1.55
N ALA A 81 13.51 0.20 -1.21
CA ALA A 81 12.27 -0.56 -1.33
C ALA A 81 11.08 0.43 -1.38
N VAL A 82 9.97 0.02 -2.00
CA VAL A 82 8.76 0.84 -2.12
C VAL A 82 7.56 0.11 -1.51
N ILE A 83 6.83 0.80 -0.64
CA ILE A 83 5.57 0.34 -0.05
C ILE A 83 4.50 1.43 -0.18
N ALA A 84 3.26 1.13 0.21
CA ALA A 84 2.16 2.08 0.16
C ALA A 84 1.40 2.15 1.48
N ASN A 85 0.73 3.28 1.73
CA ASN A 85 -0.10 3.46 2.92
C ASN A 85 -1.55 2.92 2.78
N CYS A 86 -1.95 2.53 1.57
CA CYS A 86 -3.28 1.98 1.30
C CYS A 86 -3.19 0.58 0.68
N GLY A 87 -3.80 -0.42 1.31
CA GLY A 87 -3.76 -1.81 0.84
C GLY A 87 -4.45 -2.06 -0.51
N PHE A 88 -5.33 -1.16 -0.96
CA PHE A 88 -5.97 -1.24 -2.28
C PHE A 88 -5.01 -0.94 -3.44
N ALA A 89 -3.83 -0.37 -3.15
CA ALA A 89 -2.74 -0.21 -4.10
C ALA A 89 -2.20 -1.54 -4.65
N ILE A 90 -2.61 -2.69 -4.10
CA ILE A 90 -2.35 -4.03 -4.65
C ILE A 90 -2.65 -4.13 -6.16
N ARG A 91 -3.63 -3.37 -6.66
CA ARG A 91 -3.99 -3.33 -8.09
C ARG A 91 -2.85 -2.86 -8.99
N HIS A 92 -1.97 -2.02 -8.46
CA HIS A 92 -0.82 -1.47 -9.18
C HIS A 92 0.49 -2.19 -8.84
N GLN A 93 0.44 -3.25 -8.03
CA GLN A 93 1.63 -3.99 -7.59
C GLN A 93 2.50 -4.44 -8.75
N ALA A 94 1.91 -5.08 -9.76
CA ALA A 94 2.66 -5.62 -10.89
C ALA A 94 3.29 -4.51 -11.74
N ALA A 95 2.51 -3.47 -12.06
CA ALA A 95 2.98 -2.34 -12.86
C ALA A 95 4.12 -1.58 -12.16
N VAL A 96 3.99 -1.30 -10.86
CA VAL A 96 5.03 -0.62 -10.08
C VAL A 96 6.27 -1.50 -9.91
N ALA A 97 6.11 -2.79 -9.60
CA ALA A 97 7.25 -3.69 -9.48
C ALA A 97 8.03 -3.83 -10.80
N ALA A 98 7.35 -3.79 -11.95
CA ALA A 98 7.99 -3.84 -13.26
C ALA A 98 8.70 -2.52 -13.64
N SER A 99 8.34 -1.39 -13.01
CA SER A 99 8.85 -0.07 -13.37
C SER A 99 10.09 0.37 -12.59
N VAL A 100 10.53 -0.40 -11.59
CA VAL A 100 11.68 -0.07 -10.73
C VAL A 100 12.58 -1.29 -10.47
N ASN A 101 13.82 -1.04 -10.06
CA ASN A 101 14.83 -2.08 -9.80
C ASN A 101 14.99 -2.41 -8.30
N VAL A 102 14.00 -2.09 -7.47
CA VAL A 102 14.00 -2.35 -6.03
C VAL A 102 12.76 -3.15 -5.63
N PRO A 103 12.76 -3.85 -4.48
CA PRO A 103 11.57 -4.57 -4.01
C PRO A 103 10.37 -3.64 -3.81
N VAL A 104 9.18 -4.14 -4.18
CA VAL A 104 7.92 -3.42 -4.06
C VAL A 104 6.92 -4.27 -3.29
N ALA A 105 6.27 -3.72 -2.27
CA ALA A 105 5.19 -4.37 -1.52
C ALA A 105 4.09 -3.35 -1.17
N LEU A 106 3.12 -3.20 -2.07
CA LEU A 106 2.08 -2.17 -1.95
C LEU A 106 0.93 -2.55 -1.01
N SER A 107 0.86 -3.81 -0.56
CA SER A 107 -0.23 -4.29 0.28
C SER A 107 0.15 -5.52 1.08
N SER A 108 -0.42 -5.62 2.28
CA SER A 108 -0.36 -6.84 3.11
C SER A 108 -1.08 -8.03 2.47
N LEU A 109 -1.96 -7.81 1.49
CA LEU A 109 -2.63 -8.89 0.74
C LEU A 109 -1.64 -9.84 0.05
N LEU A 110 -0.42 -9.37 -0.26
CA LEU A 110 0.67 -10.22 -0.78
C LEU A 110 1.05 -11.36 0.16
N LEU A 111 0.72 -11.27 1.45
CA LEU A 111 1.02 -12.30 2.44
C LEU A 111 0.01 -13.44 2.44
N ILE A 112 -1.16 -13.28 1.80
CA ILE A 112 -2.25 -14.27 1.82
C ILE A 112 -1.78 -15.68 1.43
N PRO A 113 -1.04 -15.90 0.32
CA PRO A 113 -0.60 -17.25 -0.06
C PRO A 113 0.28 -17.89 1.01
N THR A 114 1.15 -17.10 1.65
CA THR A 114 2.04 -17.59 2.71
C THR A 114 1.26 -17.92 3.98
N LEU A 115 0.33 -17.06 4.37
CA LEU A 115 -0.51 -17.27 5.56
C LEU A 115 -1.40 -18.50 5.41
N LEU A 116 -2.01 -18.73 4.25
CA LEU A 116 -2.84 -19.91 3.98
C LEU A 116 -2.08 -21.24 4.12
N ARG A 117 -0.79 -21.26 3.77
CA ARG A 117 0.10 -22.42 3.92
C ARG A 117 0.49 -22.69 5.37
N GLN A 118 0.46 -21.69 6.23
CA GLN A 118 0.79 -21.81 7.66
C GLN A 118 -0.41 -22.25 8.50
N LEU A 119 -1.63 -22.08 7.99
CA LEU A 119 -2.87 -22.43 8.68
C LEU A 119 -3.23 -23.91 8.49
N PRO A 120 -3.77 -24.59 9.52
CA PRO A 120 -4.25 -25.97 9.39
C PRO A 120 -5.25 -26.15 8.24
N PRO A 121 -5.33 -27.36 7.65
CA PRO A 121 -6.38 -27.68 6.69
C PRO A 121 -7.76 -27.36 7.26
N GLY A 122 -8.57 -26.61 6.51
CA GLY A 122 -9.92 -26.17 6.94
C GLY A 122 -9.96 -24.89 7.78
N ALA A 123 -8.84 -24.41 8.32
CA ALA A 123 -8.80 -23.09 8.96
C ALA A 123 -8.95 -21.97 7.91
N LYS A 124 -9.66 -20.91 8.29
CA LYS A 124 -9.93 -19.73 7.45
C LYS A 124 -8.99 -18.57 7.78
N LEU A 125 -8.69 -17.76 6.77
CA LEU A 125 -7.94 -16.51 6.91
C LEU A 125 -8.90 -15.32 6.80
N ALA A 126 -8.96 -14.47 7.83
CA ALA A 126 -9.76 -13.26 7.79
C ALA A 126 -8.98 -12.09 7.18
N VAL A 127 -9.62 -11.36 6.25
CA VAL A 127 -9.15 -10.10 5.68
C VAL A 127 -10.10 -9.00 6.12
N LEU A 128 -9.65 -8.11 7.00
CA LEU A 128 -10.40 -6.91 7.39
C LEU A 128 -9.93 -5.72 6.53
N THR A 129 -10.86 -5.04 5.87
CA THR A 129 -10.56 -3.98 4.91
C THR A 129 -11.41 -2.74 5.12
N ALA A 130 -11.00 -1.61 4.54
CA ALA A 130 -11.75 -0.35 4.60
C ALA A 130 -13.13 -0.44 3.94
N ASP A 131 -13.23 -1.22 2.85
CA ASP A 131 -14.48 -1.46 2.14
C ASP A 131 -14.50 -2.88 1.56
N SER A 132 -15.32 -3.76 2.13
CA SER A 132 -15.40 -5.15 1.67
C SER A 132 -15.97 -5.30 0.27
N THR A 133 -16.82 -4.36 -0.16
CA THR A 133 -17.48 -4.41 -1.47
C THR A 133 -16.53 -4.20 -2.64
N HIS A 134 -15.35 -3.62 -2.37
CA HIS A 134 -14.28 -3.41 -3.34
C HIS A 134 -13.10 -4.37 -3.17
N CYS A 135 -13.12 -5.28 -2.19
CA CYS A 135 -12.05 -6.23 -1.92
C CYS A 135 -12.39 -7.62 -2.49
N SER A 136 -12.33 -7.72 -3.82
CA SER A 136 -12.68 -8.96 -4.52
C SER A 136 -11.56 -10.01 -4.46
N GLU A 137 -11.93 -11.29 -4.65
CA GLU A 137 -11.00 -12.43 -4.61
C GLU A 137 -9.82 -12.31 -5.57
N GLY A 138 -9.99 -11.60 -6.69
CA GLY A 138 -8.94 -11.37 -7.68
C GLY A 138 -7.73 -10.60 -7.13
N LEU A 139 -7.86 -9.96 -5.97
CA LEU A 139 -6.77 -9.22 -5.32
C LEU A 139 -5.87 -10.12 -4.46
N PHE A 140 -6.23 -11.38 -4.24
CA PHE A 140 -5.55 -12.25 -3.27
C PHE A 140 -4.39 -13.06 -3.87
N GLY A 141 -4.30 -13.12 -5.21
CA GLY A 141 -3.25 -13.89 -5.89
C GLY A 141 -3.31 -15.39 -5.61
N ILE A 142 -4.53 -15.94 -5.50
CA ILE A 142 -4.79 -17.36 -5.27
C ILE A 142 -5.62 -17.90 -6.43
N ASP A 143 -5.07 -18.86 -7.17
CA ASP A 143 -5.78 -19.47 -8.30
C ASP A 143 -6.73 -20.59 -7.85
N ASP A 144 -6.29 -21.42 -6.89
CA ASP A 144 -7.05 -22.57 -6.38
C ASP A 144 -8.37 -22.11 -5.71
N PRO A 145 -9.54 -22.48 -6.26
CA PRO A 145 -10.83 -22.16 -5.65
C PRO A 145 -10.99 -22.68 -4.21
N ALA A 146 -10.39 -23.82 -3.87
CA ALA A 146 -10.46 -24.38 -2.53
C ALA A 146 -9.68 -23.55 -1.52
N GLU A 147 -8.52 -23.00 -1.92
CA GLU A 147 -7.77 -22.05 -1.10
C GLU A 147 -8.49 -20.70 -1.01
N ARG A 148 -9.06 -20.20 -2.11
CA ARG A 148 -9.86 -18.95 -2.10
C ARG A 148 -11.04 -19.03 -1.15
N ALA A 149 -11.75 -20.16 -1.12
CA ALA A 149 -12.89 -20.37 -0.22
C ALA A 149 -12.51 -20.33 1.29
N ARG A 150 -11.23 -20.39 1.63
CA ARG A 150 -10.72 -20.23 3.01
C ARG A 150 -10.53 -18.77 3.39
N ILE A 151 -10.57 -17.83 2.46
CA ILE A 151 -10.42 -16.40 2.73
C ILE A 151 -11.80 -15.81 3.03
N VAL A 152 -11.91 -15.09 4.15
CA VAL A 152 -13.15 -14.42 4.57
C VAL A 152 -12.89 -12.93 4.65
N VAL A 153 -13.63 -12.14 3.87
CA VAL A 153 -13.49 -10.69 3.82
C VAL A 153 -14.54 -10.05 4.73
N GLY A 154 -14.09 -9.16 5.61
CA GLY A 154 -14.93 -8.27 6.40
C GLY A 154 -14.52 -6.83 6.17
N GLY A 155 -15.47 -5.91 6.25
CA GLY A 155 -15.28 -4.51 5.95
C GLY A 155 -15.65 -3.59 7.11
N ILE A 156 -15.07 -2.39 7.14
CA ILE A 156 -15.43 -1.32 8.09
C ILE A 156 -16.17 -0.16 7.41
N GLU A 157 -16.65 -0.35 6.18
CA GLU A 157 -17.46 0.63 5.46
C GLU A 157 -18.64 1.11 6.30
N GLY A 158 -18.92 2.41 6.25
CA GLY A 158 -19.94 3.05 7.10
C GLY A 158 -19.48 3.32 8.54
N GLY A 159 -18.23 3.00 8.89
CA GLY A 159 -17.61 3.41 10.15
C GLY A 159 -17.61 4.93 10.33
N LYS A 160 -17.75 5.37 11.57
CA LYS A 160 -17.64 6.78 11.97
C LYS A 160 -16.36 6.96 12.75
N LEU A 161 -15.64 8.04 12.46
CA LEU A 161 -14.57 8.47 13.33
C LEU A 161 -15.21 8.82 14.68
N LEU A 162 -14.71 8.22 15.75
CA LEU A 162 -15.15 8.58 17.10
C LEU A 162 -14.43 9.88 17.47
N ASP A 163 -15.21 10.84 17.98
CA ASP A 163 -14.72 12.13 18.49
C ASP A 163 -13.78 11.95 19.70
#